data_AF-D8F5A7-F1
#
_entry.id   AF-D8F5A7-F1
#
_cell.length_a   1.000
_cell.length_b   1.000
_cell.length_c   1.000
_cell.angle_alpha   90.00
_cell.angle_beta   90.00
_cell.angle_gamma   90.00
#
_symmetry.space_group_name_H-M   'P 1'
#
loop_
_entity.id
_entity.type
_entity.pdbx_description
1 polymer ?
#
loop_
_entity_poly.entity_id
_entity_poly.type
_entity_poly.pdbx_seq_one_letter_code
_entity_poly.pdbx_strand_id
1 'polypeptide(L)'
;MQNTPDKTAIIFGERRISYAQLNALVTRTAHGLLERGLKRGDGLSLFLPSLPELIITYLGTARAGITVNVVNAMLREQEVAYILKDCQSRAVVVEFIPEIPRSAAGKALRRLLRDREWEGTG
;
A
#
# COMPACT_ATOMS: atom_id res chain seq x y z
N MET A 1 -6.70 20.17 6.76
CA MET A 1 -7.87 19.29 7.04
C MET A 1 -8.27 19.46 8.51
N GLN A 2 -8.87 20.58 8.92
CA GLN A 2 -8.96 20.91 10.37
C GLN A 2 -10.34 21.36 10.87
N ASN A 3 -11.41 21.27 10.07
CA ASN A 3 -12.71 21.83 10.48
C ASN A 3 -13.74 20.82 11.02
N THR A 4 -13.44 19.51 11.09
CA THR A 4 -14.37 18.52 11.70
C THR A 4 -13.66 17.20 12.10
N PRO A 5 -12.85 17.19 13.18
CA PRO A 5 -12.04 16.02 13.54
C PRO A 5 -12.87 14.77 13.89
N ASP A 6 -14.04 14.96 14.48
CA ASP A 6 -14.90 13.85 14.96
C ASP A 6 -15.86 13.32 13.88
N LYS A 7 -15.97 14.01 12.74
CA LYS A 7 -16.81 13.55 11.64
C LYS A 7 -16.22 12.28 11.02
N THR A 8 -17.10 11.35 10.66
CA THR A 8 -16.71 10.13 9.95
C THR A 8 -16.13 10.48 8.57
N ALA A 9 -14.92 9.99 8.30
CA ALA A 9 -14.20 10.13 7.04
C ALA A 9 -14.31 8.87 6.16
N ILE A 10 -14.31 7.68 6.77
CA ILE A 10 -14.43 6.39 6.08
C ILE A 10 -15.51 5.54 6.76
N ILE A 11 -16.37 4.91 5.94
CA ILE A 11 -17.35 3.91 6.35
C ILE A 11 -17.03 2.64 5.57
N PHE A 12 -16.84 1.52 6.30
CA PHE A 12 -16.59 0.21 5.70
C PHE A 12 -17.28 -0.88 6.53
N GLY A 13 -18.42 -1.38 6.03
CA GLY A 13 -19.33 -2.19 6.84
C GLY A 13 -19.70 -1.44 8.12
N GLU A 14 -19.49 -2.07 9.26
CA GLU A 14 -19.72 -1.45 10.58
C GLU A 14 -18.59 -0.53 11.05
N ARG A 15 -17.40 -0.59 10.42
CA ARG A 15 -16.26 0.25 10.80
C ARG A 15 -16.51 1.69 10.36
N ARG A 16 -16.40 2.60 11.32
CA ARG A 16 -16.44 4.06 11.11
C ARG A 16 -15.12 4.64 11.58
N ILE A 17 -14.42 5.37 10.71
CA ILE A 17 -13.15 6.02 11.01
C ILE A 17 -13.36 7.52 10.91
N SER A 18 -13.10 8.26 11.98
CA SER A 18 -13.18 9.72 11.98
C SER A 18 -12.00 10.37 11.25
N TYR A 19 -12.12 11.65 10.89
CA TYR A 19 -11.00 12.39 10.32
C TYR A 19 -9.77 12.43 11.24
N ALA A 20 -9.98 12.53 12.56
CA ALA A 20 -8.90 12.49 13.54
C ALA A 20 -8.18 11.13 13.53
N GLN A 21 -8.94 10.03 13.56
CA GLN A 21 -8.40 8.68 13.49
C GLN A 21 -7.67 8.43 12.16
N LEU A 22 -8.26 8.85 11.05
CA LEU A 22 -7.65 8.74 9.73
C LEU A 22 -6.31 9.50 9.69
N ASN A 23 -6.28 10.73 10.18
CA ASN A 23 -5.05 11.52 10.22
C ASN A 23 -3.96 10.85 11.08
N ALA A 24 -4.32 10.28 12.23
CA ALA A 24 -3.38 9.54 13.07
C ALA A 24 -2.83 8.29 12.36
N LEU A 25 -3.70 7.52 11.71
CA LEU A 25 -3.31 6.34 10.92
C LEU A 25 -2.41 6.70 9.73
N VAL A 26 -2.74 7.77 9.02
CA VAL A 26 -1.96 8.30 7.89
C VAL A 26 -0.57 8.76 8.35
N THR A 27 -0.48 9.51 9.45
CA THR A 27 0.81 9.94 10.01
C THR A 27 1.67 8.75 10.43
N ARG A 28 1.07 7.78 11.14
CA ARG A 28 1.78 6.56 11.55
C ARG A 28 2.28 5.77 10.34
N THR A 29 1.46 5.66 9.29
CA THR A 29 1.84 4.94 8.07
C THR A 29 2.99 5.65 7.37
N ALA A 30 2.93 6.98 7.24
CA ALA A 30 4.02 7.77 6.67
C ALA A 30 5.35 7.52 7.40
N HIS A 31 5.34 7.59 8.73
CA HIS A 31 6.55 7.34 9.53
C HIS A 31 7.05 5.91 9.38
N GLY A 32 6.15 4.92 9.46
CA GLY A 32 6.52 3.51 9.33
C GLY A 32 7.06 3.12 7.94
N LEU A 33 6.72 3.87 6.89
CA LEU A 33 7.34 3.72 5.56
C LEU A 33 8.76 4.30 5.54
N LEU A 34 8.97 5.48 6.13
CA LEU A 34 10.29 6.11 6.21
C LEU A 34 11.26 5.30 7.08
N GLU A 35 10.78 4.76 8.21
CA GLU A 35 11.57 3.88 9.09
C GLU A 35 12.00 2.57 8.40
N ARG A 36 11.23 2.12 7.40
CA ARG A 36 11.60 0.97 6.55
C ARG A 36 12.59 1.32 5.44
N GLY A 37 13.14 2.54 5.46
CA GLY A 37 14.17 2.98 4.53
C GLY A 37 13.65 3.56 3.22
N LEU A 38 12.32 3.72 3.05
CA LEU A 38 11.79 4.46 1.91
C LEU A 38 12.10 5.95 2.06
N LYS A 39 12.36 6.61 0.94
CA LYS A 39 12.70 8.03 0.86
C LYS A 39 11.73 8.78 -0.04
N ARG A 40 11.71 10.10 0.09
CA ARG A 40 10.94 10.96 -0.82
C ARG A 40 11.38 10.70 -2.27
N GLY A 41 10.40 10.54 -3.16
CA GLY A 41 10.63 10.20 -4.56
C GLY A 41 10.68 8.69 -4.86
N ASP A 42 10.81 7.81 -3.86
CA ASP A 42 10.73 6.37 -4.10
C ASP A 42 9.34 5.97 -4.60
N GLY A 43 9.27 4.93 -5.43
CA GLY A 43 8.01 4.33 -5.86
C GLY A 43 7.50 3.28 -4.85
N LEU A 44 6.23 3.34 -4.49
CA LEU A 44 5.53 2.33 -3.69
C LEU A 44 4.25 1.89 -4.40
N SER A 45 4.14 0.59 -4.65
CA SER A 45 2.90 0.02 -5.21
C SER A 45 2.00 -0.54 -4.12
N LEU A 46 0.71 -0.21 -4.20
CA LEU A 46 -0.32 -0.77 -3.34
C LEU A 46 -1.06 -1.86 -4.10
N PHE A 47 -1.00 -3.07 -3.56
CA PHE A 47 -1.70 -4.24 -4.02
C PHE A 47 -2.68 -4.69 -2.92
N LEU A 48 -3.74 -3.89 -2.74
CA LEU A 48 -4.73 -4.07 -1.70
C LEU A 48 -6.14 -4.10 -2.33
N PRO A 49 -7.07 -4.89 -1.78
CA PRO A 49 -8.48 -4.78 -2.17
C PRO A 49 -9.07 -3.46 -1.67
N SER A 50 -10.34 -3.20 -2.03
CA SER A 50 -11.10 -2.01 -1.64
C SER A 50 -11.43 -1.98 -0.14
N LEU A 51 -10.40 -1.81 0.68
CA LEU A 51 -10.42 -1.74 2.14
C LEU A 51 -10.01 -0.35 2.63
N PRO A 52 -10.37 0.06 3.86
CA PRO A 52 -9.89 1.31 4.46
C PRO A 52 -8.37 1.46 4.42
N GLU A 53 -7.65 0.35 4.59
CA GLU A 53 -6.20 0.28 4.61
C GLU A 53 -5.57 0.73 3.27
N LEU A 54 -6.26 0.55 2.14
CA LEU A 54 -5.83 1.10 0.85
C LEU A 54 -5.77 2.63 0.91
N ILE A 55 -6.84 3.27 1.38
CA ILE A 55 -6.91 4.74 1.50
C ILE A 55 -5.92 5.27 2.53
N ILE A 56 -5.82 4.61 3.68
CA ILE A 56 -4.87 4.98 4.74
C ILE A 56 -3.44 4.91 4.22
N THR A 57 -3.07 3.82 3.54
CA THR A 57 -1.72 3.63 3.03
C THR A 57 -1.43 4.63 1.92
N TYR A 58 -2.35 4.81 0.97
CA TYR A 58 -2.21 5.80 -0.11
C TYR A 58 -1.94 7.20 0.42
N LEU A 59 -2.75 7.66 1.38
CA LEU A 59 -2.57 8.97 2.01
C LEU A 59 -1.29 9.04 2.85
N GLY A 60 -0.91 7.95 3.53
CA GLY A 60 0.34 7.85 4.28
C GLY A 60 1.57 7.97 3.37
N THR A 61 1.57 7.28 2.24
CA THR A 61 2.62 7.33 1.22
C THR A 61 2.75 8.73 0.62
N ALA A 62 1.62 9.33 0.23
CA ALA A 62 1.60 10.71 -0.25
C ALA A 62 2.13 11.70 0.80
N ARG A 63 1.75 11.52 2.08
CA ARG A 63 2.26 12.33 3.19
C ARG A 63 3.77 12.17 3.41
N ALA A 64 4.31 10.98 3.21
CA ALA A 64 5.74 10.71 3.27
C ALA A 64 6.51 11.30 2.07
N GLY A 65 5.83 11.84 1.05
CA GLY A 65 6.44 12.34 -0.18
C GLY A 65 6.97 11.22 -1.09
N ILE A 66 6.41 10.03 -0.95
CA ILE A 66 6.72 8.83 -1.73
C ILE A 66 5.72 8.76 -2.89
N THR A 67 6.17 8.36 -4.07
CA THR A 67 5.30 8.15 -5.24
C THR A 67 4.48 6.89 -5.03
N VAL A 68 3.16 6.97 -5.21
CA VAL A 68 2.25 5.86 -4.97
C VAL A 68 1.47 5.48 -6.21
N ASN A 69 1.41 4.19 -6.53
CA ASN A 69 0.52 3.64 -7.55
C ASN A 69 -0.33 2.52 -6.95
N VAL A 70 -1.57 2.37 -7.44
CA VAL A 70 -2.47 1.29 -7.03
C VAL A 70 -2.54 0.28 -8.15
N VAL A 71 -2.22 -0.98 -7.84
CA VAL A 71 -2.23 -2.08 -8.79
C VAL A 71 -3.48 -2.91 -8.55
N ASN A 72 -4.33 -3.02 -9.57
CA ASN A 72 -5.55 -3.79 -9.49
C ASN A 72 -5.24 -5.30 -9.45
N ALA A 73 -5.82 -6.00 -8.46
CA ALA A 73 -5.68 -7.44 -8.27
C ALA A 73 -6.28 -8.32 -9.38
N MET A 74 -7.08 -7.72 -10.27
CA MET A 74 -7.66 -8.39 -11.44
C MET A 74 -6.72 -8.44 -12.65
N LEU A 75 -5.57 -7.74 -12.60
CA LEU A 75 -4.58 -7.74 -13.67
C LEU A 75 -3.83 -9.09 -13.74
N ARG A 76 -3.40 -9.45 -14.94
CA ARG A 76 -2.58 -10.64 -15.18
C ARG A 76 -1.17 -10.40 -14.64
N GLU A 77 -0.45 -11.49 -14.37
CA GLU A 77 0.91 -11.46 -13.82
C GLU A 77 1.88 -10.57 -14.61
N GLN A 78 1.85 -10.66 -15.93
CA GLN A 78 2.74 -9.88 -16.81
C GLN A 78 2.45 -8.38 -16.73
N GLU A 79 1.17 -8.00 -16.59
CA GLU A 79 0.74 -6.62 -16.49
C GLU A 79 1.14 -6.02 -15.14
N VAL A 80 1.01 -6.80 -14.05
CA VAL A 80 1.49 -6.41 -12.72
C VAL A 80 3.00 -6.22 -12.73
N ALA A 81 3.76 -7.18 -13.26
CA ALA A 81 5.22 -7.09 -13.35
C ALA A 81 5.67 -5.88 -14.18
N TYR A 82 4.98 -5.59 -15.29
CA TYR A 82 5.24 -4.41 -16.11
C TYR A 82 5.03 -3.13 -15.30
N ILE A 83 3.89 -2.98 -14.62
CA ILE A 83 3.57 -1.78 -13.83
C ILE A 83 4.59 -1.57 -12.70
N LEU A 84 4.96 -2.64 -11.98
CA LEU A 84 5.95 -2.53 -10.90
C LEU A 84 7.32 -2.08 -11.40
N LYS A 85 7.72 -2.56 -12.59
CA LYS A 85 8.99 -2.18 -13.22
C LYS A 85 8.94 -0.73 -13.70
N ASP A 86 7.87 -0.35 -14.39
CA ASP A 86 7.68 0.99 -14.93
C ASP A 86 7.58 2.06 -13.83
N CYS A 87 6.87 1.75 -12.75
CA CYS A 87 6.78 2.62 -11.57
C CYS A 87 8.05 2.62 -10.69
N GLN A 88 9.09 1.89 -11.08
CA GLN A 88 10.35 1.73 -10.33
C GLN A 88 10.11 1.44 -8.84
N SER A 89 9.15 0.55 -8.55
CA SER A 89 8.66 0.37 -7.19
C SER A 89 9.74 -0.21 -6.27
N ARG A 90 10.14 0.59 -5.28
CA ARG A 90 11.08 0.23 -4.22
C ARG A 90 10.47 -0.80 -3.27
N ALA A 91 9.17 -0.69 -2.99
CA ALA A 91 8.42 -1.65 -2.19
C ALA A 91 6.98 -1.83 -2.70
N VAL A 92 6.36 -2.93 -2.26
CA VAL A 92 4.96 -3.25 -2.55
C VAL A 92 4.25 -3.53 -1.24
N VAL A 93 3.13 -2.86 -1.00
CA VAL A 93 2.23 -3.16 0.12
C VAL A 93 1.18 -4.14 -0.38
N VAL A 94 1.02 -5.24 0.35
CA VAL A 94 0.07 -6.30 0.04
C VAL A 94 -0.79 -6.56 1.26
N GLU A 95 -2.01 -7.06 1.04
CA GLU A 95 -2.80 -7.57 2.15
C GLU A 95 -2.12 -8.83 2.68
N PHE A 96 -1.86 -8.88 3.99
CA PHE A 96 -1.36 -10.11 4.60
C PHE A 96 -2.53 -11.08 4.73
N ILE A 97 -2.57 -12.04 3.81
CA ILE A 97 -3.55 -13.12 3.80
C ILE A 97 -2.78 -14.40 4.12
N PRO A 98 -3.21 -15.22 5.09
CA PRO A 98 -2.55 -16.50 5.41
C PRO A 98 -2.41 -17.41 4.17
N GLU A 99 -3.30 -17.23 3.19
CA GLU A 99 -3.16 -17.77 1.84
C GLU A 99 -3.19 -16.65 0.80
N ILE A 100 -2.09 -16.43 0.08
CA ILE A 100 -2.06 -15.52 -1.07
C ILE A 100 -3.14 -15.98 -2.06
N PRO A 101 -4.07 -15.12 -2.54
CA PRO A 101 -5.20 -15.55 -3.35
C PRO A 101 -4.71 -16.31 -4.59
N ARG A 102 -5.45 -17.34 -5.03
CA ARG A 102 -5.15 -18.04 -6.29
C ARG A 102 -5.46 -17.21 -7.55
N SER A 103 -5.64 -15.90 -7.40
CA SER A 103 -5.76 -14.97 -8.52
C SER A 103 -4.44 -14.87 -9.29
N ALA A 104 -4.51 -14.43 -10.54
CA ALA A 104 -3.32 -14.24 -11.37
C ALA A 104 -2.29 -13.32 -10.68
N ALA A 105 -2.77 -12.29 -9.99
CA ALA A 105 -1.94 -11.36 -9.26
C ALA A 105 -1.36 -11.95 -7.95
N GLY A 106 -2.04 -12.88 -7.28
CA GLY A 106 -1.46 -13.63 -6.18
C GLY A 106 -0.37 -14.61 -6.62
N LYS A 107 -0.50 -15.22 -7.81
CA LYS A 107 0.59 -16.01 -8.43
C LYS A 107 1.79 -15.15 -8.82
N ALA A 108 1.53 -13.97 -9.40
CA ALA A 108 2.54 -12.97 -9.72
C ALA A 108 3.31 -12.53 -8.48
N LEU A 109 2.59 -12.22 -7.40
CA LEU A 109 3.19 -11.83 -6.13
C LEU A 109 4.01 -12.98 -5.52
N ARG A 110 3.51 -14.23 -5.52
CA ARG A 110 4.29 -15.40 -5.07
C ARG A 110 5.57 -15.58 -5.88
N ARG A 111 5.55 -15.29 -7.17
CA ARG A 111 6.74 -15.39 -8.02
C ARG A 111 7.72 -14.25 -7.74
N LEU A 112 7.24 -13.01 -7.70
CA LEU A 112 8.05 -11.83 -7.37
C LEU A 112 8.67 -11.88 -5.97
N LEU A 113 7.98 -12.48 -4.99
CA LEU A 113 8.48 -12.71 -3.63
C LEU A 113 9.41 -13.92 -3.53
N ARG A 114 9.31 -14.91 -4.43
CA ARG A 114 10.25 -16.04 -4.50
C ARG A 114 11.53 -15.70 -5.25
N ASP A 115 11.43 -14.90 -6.31
CA ASP A 115 12.57 -14.48 -7.13
C ASP A 115 13.37 -13.34 -6.46
N ARG A 116 12.80 -12.70 -5.42
CA ARG A 116 13.52 -11.81 -4.51
C ARG A 116 13.69 -12.48 -3.15
N GLU A 117 14.70 -13.34 -3.03
CA GLU A 117 15.47 -13.40 -1.78
C GLU A 117 15.91 -11.96 -1.50
N TRP A 118 15.17 -11.29 -0.62
CA TRP A 118 15.51 -9.98 -0.13
C TRP A 118 16.70 -10.15 0.79
N GLU A 119 17.90 -10.06 0.23
CA GLU A 119 19.10 -9.69 0.98
C GLU A 119 18.87 -8.30 1.53
N GLY A 120 18.25 -8.25 2.72
CA GLY A 120 18.22 -7.06 3.54
C GLY A 120 19.66 -6.65 3.83
N THR A 121 20.17 -5.70 3.05
CA THR A 121 21.45 -5.08 3.36
C THR A 121 21.20 -3.87 4.25
N GLY A 122 21.65 -3.98 5.50
CA GLY A 122 22.08 -2.86 6.36
C GLY A 122 21.00 -2.16 7.15
#